data_AF-A0A2W4L6N0-F1
#
_entry.id   AF-A0A2W4L6N0-F1
#
_cell.length_a   1.000
_cell.length_b   1.000
_cell.length_c   1.000
_cell.angle_alpha   90.00
_cell.angle_beta   90.00
_cell.angle_gamma   90.00
#
_symmetry.space_group_name_H-M   'P 1'
#
loop_
_entity.id
_entity.type
_entity.pdbx_description
1 polymer ?
#
loop_
_entity_poly.entity_id
_entity_poly.type
_entity_poly.pdbx_seq_one_letter_code
_entity_poly.pdbx_strand_id
1 'polypeptide(L)'
;MPANPEAPLERVALVEGEHVVARGTVEVGWLLPVGDGWLPVARAPGARVQSLESGPGTVWQRVVELELPRGTRLVRVESRPRSVRRTPLEHLARGAGPARRVIRQAYEVGLRGTLRLLKPT
;
A
#
# COMPACT_ATOMS: atom_id res chain seq x y z
N MET A 1 -7.71 13.99 -12.80
CA MET A 1 -7.43 15.37 -12.36
C MET A 1 -6.19 15.34 -11.49
N PRO A 2 -5.16 16.13 -11.82
CA PRO A 2 -3.98 16.29 -10.96
C PRO A 2 -4.39 16.94 -9.63
N ALA A 3 -3.59 16.74 -8.59
CA ALA A 3 -3.77 17.45 -7.31
C ALA A 3 -3.68 18.96 -7.56
N ASN A 4 -4.61 19.73 -6.98
CA ASN A 4 -4.54 21.19 -7.04
C ASN A 4 -3.44 21.66 -6.06
N PRO A 5 -2.32 22.25 -6.54
CA PRO A 5 -1.23 22.68 -5.67
C PRO A 5 -1.62 23.82 -4.71
N GLU A 6 -2.74 24.52 -4.98
CA GLU A 6 -3.28 25.57 -4.11
C GLU A 6 -4.19 25.03 -3.00
N ALA A 7 -4.50 23.72 -3.01
CA ALA A 7 -5.30 23.12 -1.96
C ALA A 7 -4.51 23.08 -0.63
N PRO A 8 -5.19 23.27 0.52
CA PRO A 8 -4.54 23.17 1.83
C PRO A 8 -3.77 21.85 1.97
N LEU A 9 -2.55 21.93 2.50
CA LEU A 9 -1.76 20.76 2.84
C LEU A 9 -2.37 20.06 4.06
N GLU A 10 -2.47 18.74 3.97
CA GLU A 10 -3.01 17.88 5.01
C GLU A 10 -1.94 16.87 5.39
N ARG A 11 -1.69 16.71 6.70
CA ARG A 11 -0.78 15.67 7.19
C ARG A 11 -1.47 14.32 7.16
N VAL A 12 -0.94 13.39 6.37
CA VAL A 12 -1.43 12.02 6.28
C VAL A 12 -0.45 11.06 6.95
N ALA A 13 -0.99 10.02 7.59
CA ALA A 13 -0.22 8.91 8.15
C ALA A 13 -0.65 7.61 7.48
N LEU A 14 0.26 6.98 6.76
CA LEU A 14 0.01 5.78 5.96
C LEU A 14 0.76 4.60 6.56
N VAL A 15 0.04 3.52 6.87
CA VAL A 15 0.67 2.29 7.36
C VAL A 15 1.03 1.41 6.16
N GLU A 16 2.28 0.99 6.14
CA GLU A 16 2.83 -0.03 5.23
C GLU A 16 3.36 -1.19 6.06
N GLY A 17 3.34 -2.39 5.49
CA GLY A 17 3.77 -3.57 6.23
C GLY A 17 3.76 -4.83 5.41
N GLU A 18 4.45 -5.83 5.95
CA GLU A 18 4.34 -7.21 5.52
C GLU A 18 3.92 -8.08 6.68
N HIS A 19 2.87 -8.87 6.46
CA HIS A 19 2.24 -9.70 7.48
C HIS A 19 2.16 -11.15 7.00
N VAL A 20 2.42 -12.08 7.91
CA VAL A 20 2.24 -13.51 7.71
C VAL A 20 0.74 -13.81 7.70
N VAL A 21 0.30 -14.50 6.66
CA VAL A 21 -1.08 -14.98 6.51
C VAL A 21 -1.07 -16.46 6.12
N ALA A 22 -2.26 -17.07 6.06
CA ALA A 22 -2.38 -18.41 5.51
C ALA A 22 -1.73 -18.46 4.10
N ARG A 23 -0.78 -19.38 3.92
CA ARG A 23 -0.12 -19.67 2.64
C ARG A 23 0.88 -18.61 2.13
N GLY A 24 1.40 -17.74 2.99
CA GLY A 24 2.51 -16.83 2.66
C GLY A 24 2.45 -15.51 3.41
N THR A 25 2.83 -14.42 2.74
CA THR A 25 2.79 -13.06 3.31
C THR A 25 1.91 -12.14 2.47
N VAL A 26 1.23 -11.20 3.13
CA VAL A 26 0.57 -10.04 2.51
C VAL A 26 1.48 -8.85 2.68
N GLU A 27 1.75 -8.14 1.60
CA GLU A 27 2.49 -6.88 1.60
C GLU A 27 1.52 -5.74 1.26
N VAL A 28 1.56 -4.67 2.05
CA VAL A 28 0.76 -3.46 1.89
C VAL A 28 1.69 -2.27 1.69
N GLY A 29 1.52 -1.59 0.57
CA GLY A 29 2.25 -0.36 0.23
C GLY A 29 1.33 0.72 -0.29
N TRP A 30 1.81 1.97 -0.31
CA TRP A 30 1.09 3.12 -0.84
C TRP A 30 1.89 3.81 -1.94
N LEU A 31 1.19 4.25 -2.98
CA LEU A 31 1.75 4.94 -4.13
C LEU A 31 1.13 6.33 -4.29
N LEU A 32 1.99 7.32 -4.56
CA LEU A 32 1.67 8.69 -4.91
C LEU A 32 1.84 8.87 -6.43
N PRO A 33 0.89 9.51 -7.14
CA PRO A 33 1.07 9.85 -8.54
C PRO A 33 2.09 10.98 -8.68
N VAL A 34 3.10 10.80 -9.54
CA VAL A 34 4.13 11.80 -9.85
C VAL A 34 4.35 11.82 -11.35
N GLY A 35 3.96 12.91 -12.02
CA GLY A 35 3.92 12.96 -13.48
C GLY A 35 3.03 11.85 -14.06
N ASP A 36 3.56 11.10 -15.01
CA ASP A 36 2.90 9.92 -15.62
C ASP A 36 3.17 8.61 -14.86
N GLY A 37 3.82 8.69 -13.69
CA GLY A 37 4.27 7.55 -12.91
C GLY A 37 3.68 7.45 -11.51
N TRP A 38 4.13 6.43 -10.79
CA TRP A 38 3.79 6.17 -9.40
C TRP A 38 5.06 6.08 -8.55
N LEU A 39 5.09 6.81 -7.44
CA LEU A 39 6.19 6.82 -6.49
C LEU A 39 5.74 6.17 -5.17
N PRO A 40 6.49 5.22 -4.59
CA PRO A 40 6.22 4.75 -3.23
C PRO A 40 6.23 5.91 -2.24
N VAL A 41 5.21 6.01 -1.38
CA VAL A 41 5.08 7.17 -0.46
C VAL A 41 6.27 7.30 0.48
N ALA A 42 6.88 6.18 0.88
CA ALA A 42 8.09 6.17 1.71
C ALA A 42 9.32 6.80 1.02
N ARG A 43 9.27 6.98 -0.30
CA ARG A 43 10.31 7.64 -1.11
C ARG A 43 9.91 9.05 -1.55
N ALA A 44 8.73 9.53 -1.14
CA ALA A 44 8.28 10.87 -1.50
C ALA A 44 9.14 11.93 -0.77
N PRO A 45 9.43 13.08 -1.42
CA PRO A 45 10.05 14.21 -0.74
C PRO A 45 9.25 14.64 0.49
N GLY A 46 9.93 14.84 1.62
CA GLY A 46 9.27 15.22 2.88
C GLY A 46 8.61 14.07 3.66
N ALA A 47 8.67 12.83 3.16
CA ALA A 47 8.16 11.67 3.88
C ALA A 47 9.01 11.38 5.13
N ARG A 48 8.34 11.22 6.28
CA ARG A 48 8.92 10.75 7.53
C ARG A 48 8.52 9.30 7.74
N VAL A 49 9.51 8.42 7.79
CA VAL A 49 9.28 6.98 7.91
C VAL A 49 9.67 6.53 9.31
N GLN A 50 8.73 5.93 10.03
CA GLN A 50 8.97 5.36 11.35
C GLN A 50 8.61 3.88 11.33
N SER A 51 9.60 3.03 11.63
CA SER A 51 9.33 1.61 11.89
C SER A 51 8.49 1.47 13.15
N LEU A 52 7.46 0.64 13.07
CA LEU A 52 6.64 0.27 14.24
C LEU A 52 7.16 -1.03 14.84
N GLU A 53 6.89 -1.25 16.13
CA GLU A 53 7.13 -2.55 16.75
C GLU A 53 6.28 -3.63 16.05
N SER A 54 6.95 -4.71 15.64
CA SER A 54 6.31 -5.84 14.97
C SER A 54 5.76 -6.82 16.00
N GLY A 55 4.44 -6.95 16.08
CA GLY A 55 3.78 -8.02 16.84
C GLY A 55 3.84 -9.39 16.12
N PRO A 56 3.32 -10.46 16.76
CA PRO A 56 3.24 -11.78 16.13
C PRO A 56 2.55 -11.74 14.77
N GLY A 57 3.13 -12.42 13.78
CA GLY A 57 2.60 -12.44 12.42
C GLY A 57 2.91 -11.19 11.59
N THR A 58 3.74 -10.26 12.07
CA THR A 58 4.23 -9.11 11.31
C THR A 58 5.72 -9.28 11.01
N VAL A 59 6.09 -9.27 9.73
CA VAL A 59 7.49 -9.32 9.29
C VAL A 59 8.12 -7.94 9.50
N TRP A 60 7.44 -6.90 9.02
CA TRP A 60 7.78 -5.51 9.27
C TRP A 60 6.52 -4.64 9.17
N GLN A 61 6.52 -3.52 9.87
CA GLN A 61 5.48 -2.51 9.76
C GLN A 61 6.10 -1.12 9.94
N ARG A 62 5.60 -0.14 9.22
CA ARG A 62 6.02 1.26 9.34
C ARG A 62 4.87 2.22 9.12
N VAL A 63 4.99 3.39 9.72
CA VAL A 63 4.16 4.56 9.41
C VAL A 63 4.98 5.49 8.52
N VAL A 64 4.37 5.92 7.43
CA VAL A 64 4.89 6.98 6.57
C VAL A 64 4.01 8.20 6.74
N GLU A 65 4.57 9.26 7.31
CA GLU A 65 3.91 10.54 7.46
C GLU A 65 4.40 11.51 6.40
N LEU A 66 3.49 12.22 5.75
CA LEU A 66 3.81 13.24 4.76
C LEU A 66 2.69 14.26 4.65
N GLU A 67 3.03 15.45 4.16
CA GLU A 67 2.06 16.50 3.86
C GLU A 67 1.67 16.42 2.39
N LEU A 68 0.37 16.32 2.11
CA LEU A 68 -0.16 16.24 0.76
C LEU A 68 -1.28 17.27 0.58
N PRO A 69 -1.40 17.89 -0.61
CA PRO A 69 -2.55 18.74 -0.90
C PRO A 69 -3.86 17.96 -0.74
N ARG A 70 -4.88 18.59 -0.17
CA ARG A 70 -6.23 18.02 -0.15
C ARG A 70 -6.68 17.69 -1.57
N GLY A 71 -7.35 16.56 -1.74
CA GLY A 71 -7.76 16.03 -3.04
C GLY A 71 -6.67 15.21 -3.75
N THR A 72 -5.47 15.11 -3.17
CA THR A 72 -4.41 14.24 -3.71
C THR A 72 -4.90 12.80 -3.75
N ARG A 73 -4.69 12.14 -4.89
CA ARG A 73 -5.01 10.73 -5.05
C ARG A 73 -3.86 9.86 -4.58
N LEU A 74 -4.19 8.77 -3.89
CA LEU A 74 -3.25 7.75 -3.45
C LEU A 74 -3.74 6.39 -3.92
N VAL A 75 -2.82 5.45 -4.11
CA VAL A 75 -3.18 4.06 -4.38
C VAL A 75 -2.59 3.17 -3.30
N ARG A 76 -3.46 2.50 -2.54
CA ARG A 76 -3.07 1.38 -1.69
C ARG A 76 -2.91 0.15 -2.57
N VAL A 77 -1.73 -0.46 -2.51
CA VAL A 77 -1.41 -1.70 -3.20
C VAL A 77 -1.27 -2.80 -2.16
N GLU A 78 -2.05 -3.85 -2.31
CA GLU A 78 -1.96 -5.04 -1.47
C GLU A 78 -1.58 -6.24 -2.34
N SER A 79 -0.44 -6.86 -2.04
CA SER A 79 0.05 -8.06 -2.72
C SER A 79 -0.08 -9.23 -1.78
N ARG A 80 -0.96 -10.19 -2.10
CA ARG A 80 -1.24 -11.33 -1.21
C ARG A 80 -1.16 -12.67 -1.91
N PRO A 81 -0.99 -13.80 -1.18
CA PRO A 81 -0.96 -15.11 -1.78
C PRO A 81 -2.31 -15.40 -2.45
N ARG A 82 -2.30 -15.87 -3.70
CA ARG A 82 -3.50 -16.31 -4.40
C ARG A 82 -3.88 -17.69 -3.89
N SER A 83 -5.11 -17.83 -3.41
CA SER A 83 -5.69 -19.15 -3.11
C SER A 83 -5.92 -19.90 -4.43
N VAL A 84 -5.02 -20.80 -4.77
CA VAL A 84 -5.18 -21.74 -5.89
C VAL A 84 -5.40 -23.13 -5.30
N ARG A 85 -6.44 -23.84 -5.72
CA ARG A 85 -6.55 -25.28 -5.44
C ARG A 85 -5.50 -25.99 -6.29
N ARG A 86 -4.65 -26.78 -5.65
CA ARG A 86 -3.56 -27.49 -6.33
C ARG A 86 -3.65 -28.97 -6.00
N THR A 87 -3.18 -29.78 -6.94
CA THR A 87 -2.94 -31.20 -6.70
C THR A 87 -1.63 -31.39 -5.91
N PRO A 88 -1.45 -32.54 -5.24
CA PRO A 88 -0.20 -32.84 -4.53
C PRO A 88 1.05 -32.82 -5.43
N LEU A 89 0.93 -33.28 -6.69
CA LEU A 89 2.05 -33.28 -7.65
C LEU A 89 2.46 -31.85 -8.03
N GLU A 90 1.49 -30.96 -8.27
CA GLU A 90 1.73 -29.53 -8.51
C GLU A 90 2.34 -28.82 -7.30
N HIS A 91 2.10 -29.34 -6.10
CA HIS A 91 2.69 -28.82 -4.86
C HIS A 91 4.18 -29.16 -4.76
N LEU A 92 4.56 -30.39 -5.11
CA LEU A 92 5.94 -30.88 -5.04
C LEU A 92 6.81 -30.39 -6.21
N ALA A 93 6.24 -30.22 -7.40
CA ALA A 93 6.98 -29.87 -8.61
C ALA A 93 7.52 -28.43 -8.64
N ARG A 94 7.34 -27.60 -7.60
CA ARG A 94 7.70 -26.18 -7.63
C ARG A 94 8.79 -25.81 -6.62
N GLY A 95 9.88 -25.24 -7.13
CA GLY A 95 10.84 -24.42 -6.39
C GLY A 95 10.51 -22.93 -6.32
N ALA A 96 9.45 -22.46 -6.99
CA ALA A 96 9.04 -21.05 -7.03
C ALA A 96 7.78 -20.80 -6.18
N GLY A 97 7.77 -19.69 -5.43
CA GLY A 97 6.75 -19.34 -4.43
C GLY A 97 5.29 -19.28 -4.93
N PRO A 98 4.33 -19.09 -4.01
CA PRO A 98 2.91 -19.03 -4.36
C PRO A 98 2.62 -17.88 -5.33
N ALA A 99 1.77 -18.14 -6.33
CA ALA A 99 1.26 -17.08 -7.21
C ALA A 99 0.60 -15.99 -6.35
N ARG A 100 0.85 -14.71 -6.67
CA ARG A 100 0.32 -13.58 -5.90
C ARG A 100 -0.88 -12.94 -6.62
N ARG A 101 -1.80 -12.38 -5.84
CA ARG A 101 -2.88 -11.51 -6.29
C ARG A 101 -2.57 -10.10 -5.83
N VAL A 102 -2.59 -9.14 -6.76
CA VAL A 102 -2.45 -7.72 -6.46
C VAL A 102 -3.84 -7.08 -6.44
N ILE A 103 -4.15 -6.37 -5.36
CA ILE A 103 -5.35 -5.58 -5.18
C ILE A 103 -4.91 -4.12 -5.12
N ARG A 104 -5.58 -3.25 -5.88
CA ARG A 104 -5.31 -1.80 -5.88
C ARG A 104 -6.59 -1.08 -5.47
N GLN A 105 -6.47 -0.18 -4.50
CA GLN A 105 -7.57 0.64 -4.02
C GLN A 105 -7.15 2.10 -4.12
N ALA A 106 -7.93 2.90 -4.85
CA ALA A 106 -7.67 4.32 -4.99
C ALA A 106 -8.32 5.09 -3.82
N TYR A 107 -7.59 6.04 -3.26
CA TYR A 107 -8.02 6.91 -2.18
C TYR A 107 -7.80 8.36 -2.57
N GLU A 108 -8.52 9.25 -1.90
CA GLU A 108 -8.35 10.70 -2.00
C GLU A 108 -8.11 11.27 -0.60
N VAL A 109 -7.15 12.19 -0.48
CA VAL A 109 -6.85 12.91 0.75
C VAL A 109 -7.96 13.91 1.05
N GLY A 110 -8.65 13.70 2.16
CA GLY A 110 -9.70 14.56 2.66
C GLY A 110 -9.22 15.55 3.71
N LEU A 111 -10.19 16.16 4.41
CA LEU A 111 -9.95 17.05 5.54
C LEU A 111 -9.21 16.33 6.68
N ARG A 112 -8.29 17.04 7.34
CA ARG A 112 -7.55 16.56 8.52
C ARG A 112 -6.77 15.27 8.25
N GLY A 113 -6.28 15.10 7.03
CA GLY A 113 -5.52 13.91 6.63
C GLY A 113 -6.33 12.62 6.50
N THR A 114 -7.67 12.69 6.49
CA THR A 114 -8.53 11.51 6.27
C THR A 114 -8.36 10.94 4.86
N LEU A 115 -8.56 9.63 4.68
CA LEU A 115 -8.51 8.97 3.37
C LEU A 115 -9.88 8.47 2.97
N ARG A 116 -10.40 9.00 1.86
CA ARG A 116 -11.68 8.58 1.30
C ARG A 116 -11.44 7.57 0.18
N LEU A 117 -12.03 6.38 0.30
CA LEU A 117 -11.98 5.37 -0.76
C LEU A 117 -12.74 5.88 -2.00
N LEU A 118 -12.07 5.83 -3.15
CA LEU A 118 -12.67 6.09 -4.44
C LEU A 118 -13.25 4.78 -4.99
N LYS A 119 -14.51 4.81 -5.43
CA LYS A 119 -15.12 3.66 -6.09
C LYS A 119 -14.36 3.37 -7.39
N PRO A 120 -14.09 2.10 -7.72
CA PRO A 120 -13.61 1.76 -9.05
C PRO A 120 -14.69 2.19 -10.06
N THR A 121 -14.30 3.05 -11.00
CA THR A 121 -15.08 3.33 -12.22
C THR A 121 -15.18 2.11 -13.10
#